data_AF-A0AAU6SG09-F1
#
_entry.id   AF-A0AAU6SG09-F1
#
_cell.length_a   1.000
_cell.length_b   1.000
_cell.length_c   1.000
_cell.angle_alpha   90.00
_cell.angle_beta   90.00
_cell.angle_gamma   90.00
#
_symmetry.space_group_name_H-M   'P 1'
#
loop_
_entity.id
_entity.type
_entity.pdbx_description
1 polymer ?
#
loop_
_entity_poly.entity_id
_entity_poly.type
_entity_poly.pdbx_seq_one_letter_code
_entity_poly.pdbx_strand_id
1 'polypeptide(L)'
;MANESIIHAQGLTKRFTVKGKTVEAVTDLTFEVARGELVAFLGPNGAGKSTSLRMLTTLIPPTAGTAKVVGFDILKQPADVRARIGYVGQLTSGSFSQRARDELLSQGAFYGMSKAAARTRADELIESLDLAGFATRSVQQLSGGQKRRLDIALGLMHAPPLLFLDEPSTGLDPQSRANLWQHIIDLRAQHGTTVFLTTHYLEEADRYAERVMVMDRGRVIADDTAMRLKAELAGDVLTFGFATPADAAAAVTVVQGLTDREVRRTAGEAASDDAAQTFVTVTAPEGDALLPAAVRALDAAGLGVRTANGVPPTLDDVFLALTGRTLREAGEGEGEGEGEPDDAAAAEKSADAADAASRTTEPATEKTGANR
;
A
#
# COMPACT_ATOMS: atom_id res chain seq x y z
N MET A 1 22.49 1.87 19.15
CA MET A 1 22.89 0.97 18.06
C MET A 1 22.41 1.60 16.78
N ALA A 2 23.29 1.82 15.80
CA ALA A 2 22.89 2.48 14.54
C ALA A 2 21.74 1.69 13.90
N ASN A 3 20.72 2.40 13.41
CA ASN A 3 19.55 1.82 12.77
C ASN A 3 20.02 1.02 11.54
N GLU A 4 20.10 -0.31 11.66
CA GLU A 4 20.54 -1.17 10.56
C GLU A 4 19.44 -1.13 9.48
N SER A 5 19.79 -0.61 8.31
CA SER A 5 18.91 -0.56 7.15
C SER A 5 18.65 -1.98 6.61
N ILE A 6 17.38 -2.38 6.50
CA ILE A 6 16.96 -3.68 5.98
C ILE A 6 16.61 -3.62 4.49
N ILE A 7 16.29 -2.44 3.97
CA ILE A 7 16.16 -2.16 2.54
C ILE A 7 16.96 -0.90 2.23
N HIS A 8 17.84 -1.00 1.24
CA HIS A 8 18.54 0.14 0.66
C HIS A 8 18.37 0.10 -0.86
N ALA A 9 17.62 1.05 -1.41
CA ALA A 9 17.41 1.20 -2.85
C ALA A 9 18.05 2.50 -3.35
N GLN A 10 18.73 2.43 -4.50
CA GLN A 10 19.38 3.59 -5.12
C GLN A 10 19.15 3.59 -6.62
N GLY A 11 18.47 4.64 -7.09
CA GLY A 11 18.16 4.88 -8.50
C GLY A 11 17.36 3.77 -9.18
N LEU A 12 16.59 3.00 -8.41
CA LEU A 12 15.90 1.82 -8.90
C LEU A 12 14.85 2.22 -9.94
N THR A 13 14.99 1.70 -11.15
CA THR A 13 14.20 2.13 -12.32
C THR A 13 13.67 0.91 -13.06
N LYS A 14 12.39 0.92 -13.45
CA LYS A 14 11.77 -0.11 -14.29
C LYS A 14 11.11 0.51 -15.50
N ARG A 15 11.55 0.05 -16.68
CA ARG A 15 10.94 0.33 -17.97
C ARG A 15 10.36 -0.95 -18.54
N PHE A 16 9.14 -0.88 -19.05
CA PHE A 16 8.50 -1.93 -19.82
C PHE A 16 8.38 -1.49 -21.27
N THR A 17 8.59 -2.42 -22.21
CA THR A 17 8.41 -2.16 -23.63
C THR A 17 7.24 -2.99 -24.13
N VAL A 18 6.14 -2.35 -24.49
CA VAL A 18 4.91 -3.00 -24.96
C VAL A 18 4.54 -2.40 -26.31
N LYS A 19 4.40 -3.26 -27.34
CA LYS A 19 4.03 -2.84 -28.70
C LYS A 19 4.89 -1.68 -29.26
N GLY A 20 6.18 -1.69 -28.95
CA GLY A 20 7.14 -0.65 -29.40
C GLY A 20 7.10 0.66 -28.61
N LYS A 21 6.17 0.83 -27.65
CA LYS A 21 6.18 1.95 -26.70
C LYS A 21 6.95 1.55 -25.44
N THR A 22 7.78 2.45 -24.93
CA THR A 22 8.45 2.29 -23.63
C THR A 22 7.66 3.06 -22.57
N VAL A 23 7.23 2.35 -21.53
CA VAL A 23 6.55 2.91 -20.35
C VAL A 23 7.53 2.86 -19.18
N GLU A 24 7.78 4.00 -18.56
CA GLU A 24 8.55 4.09 -17.32
C GLU A 24 7.62 3.87 -16.13
N ALA A 25 7.60 2.65 -15.60
CA ALA A 25 6.71 2.30 -14.49
C ALA A 25 7.26 2.76 -13.13
N VAL A 26 8.59 2.81 -12.99
CA VAL A 26 9.28 3.32 -11.81
C VAL A 26 10.54 4.04 -12.28
N THR A 27 10.80 5.23 -11.76
CA THR A 27 11.94 6.06 -12.17
C THR A 27 12.67 6.62 -10.96
N ASP A 28 13.96 6.30 -10.84
CA ASP A 28 14.88 6.84 -9.84
C ASP A 28 14.42 6.64 -8.38
N LEU A 29 13.89 5.45 -8.06
CA LEU A 29 13.44 5.13 -6.72
C LEU A 29 14.65 4.93 -5.79
N THR A 30 14.83 5.86 -4.85
CA THR A 30 15.91 5.89 -3.87
C THR A 30 15.34 6.08 -2.48
N PHE A 31 15.56 5.12 -1.58
CA PHE A 31 15.11 5.19 -0.20
C PHE A 31 15.81 4.13 0.67
N GLU A 32 15.71 4.31 1.99
CA GLU A 32 16.14 3.34 2.98
C GLU A 32 15.02 3.04 3.97
N VAL A 33 14.95 1.79 4.45
CA VAL A 33 14.01 1.36 5.50
C VAL A 33 14.80 0.73 6.63
N ALA A 34 14.57 1.17 7.86
CA ALA A 34 15.21 0.58 9.01
C ALA A 34 14.51 -0.71 9.44
N ARG A 35 15.28 -1.63 10.05
CA ARG A 35 14.71 -2.85 10.63
C ARG A 35 13.64 -2.51 11.67
N GLY A 36 12.50 -3.18 11.55
CA GLY A 36 11.37 -3.05 12.47
C GLY A 36 10.37 -1.99 12.06
N GLU A 37 10.62 -1.15 11.05
CA GLU A 37 9.64 -0.14 10.61
C GLU A 37 8.39 -0.77 9.96
N LEU A 38 7.25 -0.08 10.07
CA LEU A 38 6.06 -0.31 9.25
C LEU A 38 5.94 0.80 8.21
N VAL A 39 6.30 0.50 6.96
CA VAL A 39 6.38 1.47 5.86
C VAL A 39 5.32 1.17 4.81
N ALA A 40 4.65 2.22 4.32
CA ALA A 40 3.66 2.13 3.25
C ALA A 40 4.06 2.95 2.03
N PHE A 41 4.04 2.34 0.85
CA PHE A 41 3.87 3.07 -0.40
C PHE A 41 2.39 3.41 -0.59
N LEU A 42 2.10 4.70 -0.64
CA LEU A 42 0.77 5.25 -0.88
C LEU A 42 0.72 5.91 -2.26
N GLY A 43 -0.29 5.63 -3.07
CA GLY A 43 -0.42 6.24 -4.38
C GLY A 43 -1.60 5.67 -5.16
N PRO A 44 -2.03 6.30 -6.25
CA PRO A 44 -3.10 5.77 -7.10
C PRO A 44 -2.66 4.48 -7.80
N ASN A 45 -3.61 3.82 -8.46
CA ASN A 45 -3.29 2.75 -9.39
C ASN A 45 -2.38 3.30 -10.50
N GLY A 46 -1.46 2.47 -11.02
CA GLY A 46 -0.48 2.94 -12.01
C GLY A 46 0.72 3.71 -11.45
N ALA A 47 0.73 4.13 -10.17
CA ALA A 47 1.83 4.91 -9.59
C ALA A 47 3.19 4.18 -9.46
N GLY A 48 3.27 2.88 -9.78
CA GLY A 48 4.50 2.10 -9.73
C GLY A 48 4.72 1.32 -8.42
N LYS A 49 3.74 1.28 -7.52
CA LYS A 49 3.81 0.62 -6.20
C LYS A 49 4.14 -0.88 -6.30
N SER A 50 3.28 -1.66 -6.96
CA SER A 50 3.46 -3.12 -7.12
C SER A 50 4.70 -3.46 -7.95
N THR A 51 5.03 -2.64 -8.96
CA THR A 51 6.28 -2.76 -9.74
C THR A 51 7.51 -2.59 -8.85
N SER A 52 7.48 -1.63 -7.92
CA SER A 52 8.57 -1.40 -6.97
C SER A 52 8.76 -2.59 -6.03
N LEU A 53 7.66 -3.10 -5.46
CA LEU A 53 7.70 -4.31 -4.63
C LEU A 53 8.25 -5.51 -5.40
N ARG A 54 7.75 -5.77 -6.61
CA ARG A 54 8.23 -6.88 -7.46
C ARG A 54 9.73 -6.78 -7.77
N MET A 55 10.29 -5.57 -7.89
CA MET A 55 11.75 -5.41 -8.02
C MET A 55 12.49 -5.77 -6.73
N LEU A 56 12.04 -5.25 -5.60
CA LEU A 56 12.66 -5.49 -4.29
C LEU A 56 12.57 -6.96 -3.87
N THR A 57 11.51 -7.67 -4.30
CA THR A 57 11.30 -9.10 -4.04
C THR A 57 11.91 -10.03 -5.09
N THR A 58 12.69 -9.48 -6.04
CA THR A 58 13.37 -10.22 -7.11
C THR A 58 12.46 -10.90 -8.14
N LEU A 59 11.16 -10.58 -8.13
CA LEU A 59 10.18 -11.12 -9.09
C LEU A 59 10.38 -10.54 -10.48
N ILE A 60 10.82 -9.29 -10.58
CA ILE A 60 11.24 -8.67 -11.84
C ILE A 60 12.59 -7.98 -11.65
N PRO A 61 13.51 -8.05 -12.62
CA PRO A 61 14.75 -7.29 -12.54
C PRO A 61 14.48 -5.79 -12.82
N PRO A 62 15.14 -4.87 -12.10
CA PRO A 62 15.19 -3.46 -12.49
C PRO A 62 15.84 -3.30 -13.87
N THR A 63 15.46 -2.25 -14.58
CA THR A 63 16.13 -1.80 -15.81
C THR A 63 17.41 -1.01 -15.49
N ALA A 64 17.45 -0.30 -14.37
CA ALA A 64 18.63 0.40 -13.87
C ALA A 64 18.55 0.58 -12.33
N GLY A 65 19.67 0.99 -11.73
CA GLY A 65 19.80 1.16 -10.29
C GLY A 65 20.21 -0.12 -9.56
N THR A 66 20.29 -0.03 -8.23
CA THR A 66 20.69 -1.14 -7.37
C THR A 66 19.83 -1.16 -6.12
N ALA A 67 19.65 -2.34 -5.52
CA ALA A 67 19.06 -2.44 -4.19
C ALA A 67 19.70 -3.59 -3.41
N LYS A 68 19.78 -3.40 -2.08
CA LYS A 68 20.05 -4.46 -1.12
C LYS A 68 18.84 -4.64 -0.23
N VAL A 69 18.41 -5.89 -0.07
CA VAL A 69 17.28 -6.29 0.76
C VAL A 69 17.78 -7.37 1.70
N VAL A 70 17.52 -7.22 3.00
CA VAL A 70 17.99 -8.11 4.07
C VAL A 70 19.50 -8.41 4.00
N GLY A 71 20.29 -7.41 3.59
CA GLY A 71 21.75 -7.49 3.43
C GLY A 71 22.25 -8.04 2.09
N PHE A 72 21.36 -8.48 1.20
CA PHE A 72 21.69 -9.14 -0.06
C PHE A 72 21.31 -8.29 -1.27
N ASP A 73 22.17 -8.27 -2.29
CA ASP A 73 21.92 -7.57 -3.55
C ASP A 73 20.84 -8.29 -4.37
N ILE A 74 19.81 -7.57 -4.82
CA ILE A 74 18.64 -8.15 -5.49
C ILE A 74 18.94 -8.74 -6.88
N LEU A 75 20.04 -8.34 -7.52
CA LEU A 75 20.48 -8.84 -8.83
C LEU A 75 21.52 -9.96 -8.68
N LYS A 76 22.45 -9.81 -7.75
CA LYS A 76 23.57 -10.76 -7.58
C LYS A 76 23.22 -11.94 -6.67
N GLN A 77 22.34 -11.73 -5.69
CA GLN A 77 22.01 -12.72 -4.65
C GLN A 77 20.49 -12.90 -4.49
N PRO A 78 19.72 -13.09 -5.57
CA PRO A 78 18.26 -13.09 -5.50
C PRO A 78 17.69 -14.27 -4.69
N ALA A 79 18.38 -15.42 -4.68
CA ALA A 79 17.96 -16.58 -3.88
C ALA A 79 18.10 -16.31 -2.37
N ASP A 80 19.16 -15.61 -1.96
CA ASP A 80 19.37 -15.23 -0.56
C ASP A 80 18.35 -14.22 -0.06
N VAL A 81 17.92 -13.30 -0.95
CA VAL A 81 16.81 -12.37 -0.68
C VAL A 81 15.53 -13.16 -0.47
N ARG A 82 15.12 -14.01 -1.43
CA ARG A 82 13.87 -14.79 -1.35
C ARG A 82 13.80 -15.71 -0.14
N ALA A 83 14.92 -16.31 0.26
CA ALA A 83 14.98 -17.16 1.45
C ALA A 83 14.70 -16.42 2.77
N ARG A 84 14.71 -15.09 2.77
CA ARG A 84 14.65 -14.24 3.98
C ARG A 84 13.55 -13.18 3.94
N ILE A 85 12.76 -13.13 2.88
CA ILE A 85 11.59 -12.23 2.80
C ILE A 85 10.31 -13.05 2.72
N GLY A 86 9.23 -12.52 3.27
CA GLY A 86 7.88 -12.93 2.93
C GLY A 86 7.34 -12.00 1.84
N TYR A 87 6.56 -12.52 0.90
CA TYR A 87 5.86 -11.71 -0.09
C TYR A 87 4.43 -12.20 -0.24
N VAL A 88 3.48 -11.29 -0.07
CA VAL A 88 2.05 -11.54 -0.25
C VAL A 88 1.57 -10.64 -1.38
N GLY A 89 1.46 -11.19 -2.59
CA GLY A 89 0.97 -10.47 -3.77
C GLY A 89 -0.54 -10.22 -3.73
N GLN A 90 -1.09 -9.51 -4.72
CA GLN A 90 -2.54 -9.28 -4.83
C GLN A 90 -3.35 -10.57 -5.09
N LEU A 91 -2.79 -11.51 -5.86
CA LEU A 91 -3.43 -12.81 -6.15
C LEU A 91 -3.13 -13.83 -5.04
N THR A 92 -4.14 -14.64 -4.70
CA THR A 92 -4.02 -15.72 -3.71
C THR A 92 -2.95 -16.72 -4.16
N SER A 93 -2.03 -17.05 -3.25
CA SER A 93 -0.85 -17.89 -3.56
C SER A 93 -1.06 -19.37 -3.26
N GLY A 94 -2.18 -19.75 -2.61
CA GLY A 94 -2.46 -21.12 -2.19
C GLY A 94 -2.92 -22.07 -3.30
N SER A 95 -2.52 -23.34 -3.21
CA SER A 95 -3.03 -24.40 -4.07
C SER A 95 -4.54 -24.58 -3.88
N PHE A 96 -5.29 -24.45 -4.98
CA PHE A 96 -6.75 -24.45 -4.97
C PHE A 96 -7.37 -25.69 -4.30
N SER A 97 -6.73 -26.86 -4.39
CA SER A 97 -7.28 -28.14 -3.89
C SER A 97 -6.77 -28.57 -2.52
N GLN A 98 -5.71 -27.96 -1.99
CA GLN A 98 -5.15 -28.34 -0.68
C GLN A 98 -5.96 -27.76 0.48
N ARG A 99 -5.87 -28.38 1.66
CA ARG A 99 -6.39 -27.81 2.90
C ARG A 99 -5.46 -26.69 3.38
N ALA A 100 -6.02 -25.67 4.02
CA ALA A 100 -5.23 -24.54 4.54
C ALA A 100 -4.04 -24.96 5.42
N ARG A 101 -4.22 -25.95 6.30
CA ARG A 101 -3.13 -26.51 7.12
C ARG A 101 -2.08 -27.24 6.28
N ASP A 102 -2.50 -27.97 5.25
CA ASP A 102 -1.57 -28.71 4.39
C ASP A 102 -0.72 -27.75 3.53
N GLU A 103 -1.30 -26.62 3.13
CA GLU A 103 -0.58 -25.54 2.44
C GLU A 103 0.54 -24.96 3.32
N LEU A 104 0.26 -24.69 4.60
CA LEU A 104 1.26 -24.23 5.57
C LEU A 104 2.40 -25.24 5.73
N LEU A 105 2.08 -26.53 5.85
CA LEU A 105 3.08 -27.58 5.99
C LEU A 105 3.93 -27.73 4.72
N SER A 106 3.31 -27.61 3.54
CA SER A 106 4.01 -27.63 2.25
C SER A 106 4.96 -26.44 2.12
N GLN A 107 4.50 -25.25 2.50
CA GLN A 107 5.32 -24.04 2.53
C GLN A 107 6.52 -24.19 3.46
N GLY A 108 6.33 -24.69 4.68
CA GLY A 108 7.45 -24.98 5.58
C GLY A 108 8.47 -25.96 4.99
N ALA A 109 7.99 -26.97 4.25
CA ALA A 109 8.88 -27.92 3.56
C ALA A 109 9.66 -27.26 2.41
N PHE A 110 9.07 -26.34 1.65
CA PHE A 110 9.77 -25.59 0.60
C PHE A 110 10.91 -24.72 1.14
N TYR A 111 10.78 -24.23 2.38
CA TYR A 111 11.84 -23.51 3.09
C TYR A 111 12.79 -24.44 3.89
N GLY A 112 12.69 -25.76 3.71
CA GLY A 112 13.61 -26.72 4.31
C GLY A 112 13.38 -26.97 5.80
N MET A 113 12.22 -26.62 6.34
CA MET A 113 11.89 -26.89 7.74
C MET A 113 11.72 -28.39 8.00
N SER A 114 12.09 -28.85 9.20
CA SER A 114 11.76 -30.20 9.63
C SER A 114 10.24 -30.37 9.81
N LYS A 115 9.72 -31.59 9.66
CA LYS A 115 8.28 -31.86 9.85
C LYS A 115 7.77 -31.41 11.23
N ALA A 116 8.59 -31.56 12.27
CA ALA A 116 8.24 -31.13 13.63
C ALA A 116 8.17 -29.59 13.72
N ALA A 117 9.21 -28.89 13.24
CA ALA A 117 9.25 -27.43 13.24
C ALA A 117 8.12 -26.82 12.40
N ALA A 118 7.86 -27.37 11.20
CA ALA A 118 6.77 -26.91 10.34
C ALA A 118 5.40 -27.08 11.00
N ARG A 119 5.17 -28.18 11.74
CA ARG A 119 3.91 -28.38 12.49
C ARG A 119 3.76 -27.37 13.62
N THR A 120 4.77 -27.20 14.45
CA THR A 120 4.75 -26.21 15.54
C THR A 120 4.48 -24.82 15.00
N ARG A 121 5.22 -24.40 13.96
CA ARG A 121 5.04 -23.09 13.36
C ARG A 121 3.68 -22.91 12.67
N ALA A 122 3.15 -23.95 12.03
CA ALA A 122 1.82 -23.91 11.46
C ALA A 122 0.74 -23.76 12.53
N ASP A 123 0.86 -24.46 13.67
CA ASP A 123 -0.08 -24.33 14.79
C ASP A 123 -0.05 -22.91 15.38
N GLU A 124 1.13 -22.31 15.57
CA GLU A 124 1.28 -20.90 15.99
C GLU A 124 0.59 -19.92 15.02
N LEU A 125 0.78 -20.10 13.71
CA LEU A 125 0.20 -19.24 12.68
C LEU A 125 -1.32 -19.43 12.55
N ILE A 126 -1.81 -20.66 12.75
CA ILE A 126 -3.25 -20.96 12.77
C ILE A 126 -3.93 -20.25 13.94
N GLU A 127 -3.29 -20.19 15.10
CA GLU A 127 -3.81 -19.49 16.27
C GLU A 127 -3.73 -17.97 16.11
N SER A 128 -2.55 -17.43 15.80
CA SER A 128 -2.31 -15.98 15.72
C SER A 128 -3.09 -15.26 14.60
N LEU A 129 -3.42 -15.97 13.51
CA LEU A 129 -4.19 -15.42 12.39
C LEU A 129 -5.65 -15.89 12.37
N ASP A 130 -6.12 -16.51 13.45
CA ASP A 130 -7.51 -17.01 13.60
C ASP A 130 -7.95 -17.89 12.41
N LEU A 131 -7.10 -18.86 12.05
CA LEU A 131 -7.36 -19.81 10.96
C LEU A 131 -8.04 -21.09 11.44
N ALA A 132 -8.13 -21.31 12.76
CA ALA A 132 -8.55 -22.59 13.35
C ALA A 132 -9.90 -23.09 12.80
N GLY A 133 -10.87 -22.19 12.62
CA GLY A 133 -12.22 -22.53 12.12
C GLY A 133 -12.27 -23.01 10.66
N PHE A 134 -11.18 -22.85 9.90
CA PHE A 134 -11.10 -23.25 8.49
C PHE A 134 -9.80 -23.95 8.08
N ALA A 135 -8.89 -24.23 9.02
CA ALA A 135 -7.61 -24.90 8.77
C ALA A 135 -7.75 -26.26 8.06
N THR A 136 -8.89 -26.94 8.24
CA THR A 136 -9.20 -28.25 7.64
C THR A 136 -9.99 -28.16 6.33
N ARG A 137 -10.43 -26.97 5.92
CA ARG A 137 -11.16 -26.74 4.66
C ARG A 137 -10.17 -26.57 3.50
N SER A 138 -10.61 -26.87 2.28
CA SER A 138 -9.78 -26.59 1.10
C SER A 138 -9.71 -25.08 0.81
N VAL A 139 -8.61 -24.62 0.20
CA VAL A 139 -8.40 -23.20 -0.13
C VAL A 139 -9.53 -22.65 -1.02
N GLN A 140 -10.06 -23.46 -1.94
CA GLN A 140 -11.23 -23.10 -2.76
C GLN A 140 -12.49 -22.77 -1.96
N GLN A 141 -12.68 -23.37 -0.78
CA GLN A 141 -13.85 -23.16 0.07
C GLN A 141 -13.77 -21.91 0.94
N LEU A 142 -12.63 -21.23 0.95
CA LEU A 142 -12.37 -20.06 1.78
C LEU A 142 -12.97 -18.79 1.16
N SER A 143 -13.49 -17.90 2.00
CA SER A 143 -13.85 -16.54 1.59
C SER A 143 -12.60 -15.72 1.23
N GLY A 144 -12.76 -14.58 0.54
CA GLY A 144 -11.62 -13.70 0.20
C GLY A 144 -10.78 -13.30 1.42
N GLY A 145 -11.43 -12.88 2.52
CA GLY A 145 -10.73 -12.56 3.77
C GLY A 145 -10.05 -13.75 4.43
N GLN A 146 -10.62 -14.95 4.34
CA GLN A 146 -9.98 -16.17 4.83
C GLN A 146 -8.74 -16.55 3.99
N LYS A 147 -8.84 -16.43 2.66
CA LYS A 147 -7.70 -16.62 1.75
C LYS A 147 -6.58 -15.63 2.06
N ARG A 148 -6.92 -14.35 2.30
CA ARG A 148 -5.93 -13.33 2.62
C ARG A 148 -5.17 -13.61 3.91
N ARG A 149 -5.88 -14.05 4.96
CA ARG A 149 -5.24 -14.46 6.23
C ARG A 149 -4.34 -15.68 6.04
N LEU A 150 -4.75 -16.65 5.21
CA LEU A 150 -3.89 -17.77 4.84
C LEU A 150 -2.65 -17.32 4.04
N ASP A 151 -2.80 -16.42 3.07
CA ASP A 151 -1.67 -15.92 2.28
C ASP A 151 -0.62 -15.22 3.17
N ILE A 152 -1.07 -14.43 4.15
CA ILE A 152 -0.19 -13.86 5.17
C ILE A 152 0.52 -14.96 5.97
N ALA A 153 -0.23 -15.96 6.45
CA ALA A 153 0.35 -17.09 7.18
C ALA A 153 1.44 -17.81 6.37
N LEU A 154 1.21 -18.03 5.07
CA LEU A 154 2.19 -18.64 4.15
C LEU A 154 3.45 -17.77 3.99
N GLY A 155 3.29 -16.45 3.93
CA GLY A 155 4.41 -15.51 3.89
C GLY A 155 5.27 -15.51 5.15
N LEU A 156 4.76 -16.08 6.26
CA LEU A 156 5.38 -16.05 7.60
C LEU A 156 5.88 -17.40 8.10
N MET A 157 5.67 -18.46 7.32
CA MET A 157 6.04 -19.83 7.69
C MET A 157 7.52 -19.96 8.02
N HIS A 158 8.40 -19.27 7.29
CA HIS A 158 9.85 -19.28 7.50
C HIS A 158 10.35 -18.15 8.41
N ALA A 159 9.45 -17.46 9.12
CA ALA A 159 9.74 -16.36 10.05
C ALA A 159 10.68 -15.28 9.46
N PRO A 160 10.29 -14.63 8.34
CA PRO A 160 11.16 -13.67 7.69
C PRO A 160 11.32 -12.38 8.54
N PRO A 161 12.52 -11.77 8.56
CA PRO A 161 12.74 -10.44 9.14
C PRO A 161 12.05 -9.30 8.39
N LEU A 162 11.61 -9.54 7.15
CA LEU A 162 10.95 -8.56 6.29
C LEU A 162 9.77 -9.21 5.55
N LEU A 163 8.58 -8.62 5.69
CA LEU A 163 7.36 -9.03 5.01
C LEU A 163 6.91 -7.92 4.05
N PHE A 164 6.75 -8.27 2.77
CA PHE A 164 6.16 -7.41 1.75
C PHE A 164 4.69 -7.76 1.55
N LEU A 165 3.82 -6.76 1.57
CA LEU A 165 2.38 -6.90 1.36
C LEU A 165 1.93 -6.00 0.20
N ASP A 166 1.57 -6.60 -0.93
CA ASP A 166 1.04 -5.86 -2.06
C ASP A 166 -0.48 -5.75 -1.94
N GLU A 167 -0.96 -4.55 -1.61
CA GLU A 167 -2.35 -4.19 -1.37
C GLU A 167 -3.12 -5.21 -0.49
N PRO A 168 -2.73 -5.35 0.80
CA PRO A 168 -3.21 -6.42 1.67
C PRO A 168 -4.72 -6.46 1.88
N SER A 169 -5.40 -5.33 1.78
CA SER A 169 -6.81 -5.17 2.14
C SER A 169 -7.76 -5.04 0.94
N THR A 170 -7.23 -5.03 -0.28
CA THR A 170 -8.04 -4.85 -1.49
C THR A 170 -9.09 -5.95 -1.61
N GLY A 171 -10.34 -5.54 -1.88
CA GLY A 171 -11.48 -6.47 -2.01
C GLY A 171 -12.02 -7.03 -0.68
N LEU A 172 -11.51 -6.59 0.47
CA LEU A 172 -12.06 -6.95 1.78
C LEU A 172 -13.14 -5.96 2.23
N ASP A 173 -14.17 -6.49 2.89
CA ASP A 173 -15.15 -5.69 3.62
C ASP A 173 -14.50 -4.97 4.82
N PRO A 174 -15.13 -3.90 5.37
CA PRO A 174 -14.53 -3.10 6.43
C PRO A 174 -14.12 -3.89 7.69
N GLN A 175 -14.91 -4.91 8.07
CA GLN A 175 -14.61 -5.71 9.26
C GLN A 175 -13.42 -6.63 9.00
N SER A 176 -13.41 -7.33 7.86
CA SER A 176 -12.29 -8.19 7.46
C SER A 176 -10.98 -7.41 7.32
N ARG A 177 -11.04 -6.19 6.79
CA ARG A 177 -9.90 -5.27 6.68
C ARG A 177 -9.34 -4.89 8.05
N ALA A 178 -10.20 -4.44 8.97
CA ALA A 178 -9.76 -4.08 10.33
C ALA A 178 -9.10 -5.27 11.05
N ASN A 179 -9.68 -6.46 10.92
CA ASN A 179 -9.11 -7.69 11.48
C ASN A 179 -7.74 -7.99 10.86
N LEU A 180 -7.58 -7.88 9.54
CA LEU A 180 -6.31 -8.09 8.85
C LEU A 180 -5.20 -7.18 9.40
N TRP A 181 -5.50 -5.90 9.58
CA TRP A 181 -4.56 -4.92 10.11
C TRP A 181 -4.16 -5.23 11.54
N GLN A 182 -5.11 -5.63 12.39
CA GLN A 182 -4.79 -6.06 13.75
C GLN A 182 -3.78 -7.21 13.75
N HIS A 183 -3.99 -8.22 12.89
CA HIS A 183 -3.05 -9.32 12.73
C HIS A 183 -1.66 -8.87 12.26
N ILE A 184 -1.56 -7.93 11.31
CA ILE A 184 -0.28 -7.40 10.82
C ILE A 184 0.48 -6.69 11.96
N ILE A 185 -0.22 -5.88 12.76
CA ILE A 185 0.36 -5.13 13.89
C ILE A 185 0.82 -6.09 14.98
N ASP A 186 -0.03 -7.03 15.39
CA ASP A 186 0.28 -8.01 16.43
C ASP A 186 1.49 -8.86 16.03
N LEU A 187 1.53 -9.30 14.78
CA LEU A 187 2.65 -10.03 14.22
C LEU A 187 3.96 -9.23 14.30
N ARG A 188 3.93 -7.99 13.83
CA ARG A 188 5.09 -7.09 13.90
C ARG A 188 5.57 -6.95 15.35
N ALA A 189 4.64 -6.71 16.29
CA ALA A 189 4.97 -6.54 17.69
C ALA A 189 5.57 -7.80 18.33
N GLN A 190 5.05 -8.98 17.98
CA GLN A 190 5.50 -10.26 18.55
C GLN A 190 6.84 -10.73 17.97
N HIS A 191 7.11 -10.48 16.69
CA HIS A 191 8.26 -11.05 15.98
C HIS A 191 9.34 -10.02 15.61
N GLY A 192 9.09 -8.72 15.80
CA GLY A 192 10.00 -7.66 15.37
C GLY A 192 10.18 -7.61 13.85
N THR A 193 9.24 -8.17 13.10
CA THR A 193 9.27 -8.23 11.63
C THR A 193 9.08 -6.82 11.05
N THR A 194 9.94 -6.45 10.11
CA THR A 194 9.74 -5.23 9.32
C THR A 194 8.62 -5.48 8.33
N VAL A 195 7.68 -4.56 8.18
CA VAL A 195 6.56 -4.71 7.24
C VAL A 195 6.64 -3.57 6.22
N PHE A 196 6.67 -3.94 4.95
CA PHE A 196 6.62 -3.01 3.83
C PHE A 196 5.36 -3.31 3.02
N LEU A 197 4.48 -2.34 2.83
CA LEU A 197 3.23 -2.55 2.11
C LEU A 197 2.96 -1.50 1.04
N THR A 198 2.06 -1.84 0.12
CA THR A 198 1.46 -0.90 -0.82
C THR A 198 -0.01 -0.75 -0.45
N THR A 199 -0.53 0.47 -0.56
CA THR A 199 -1.95 0.73 -0.45
C THR A 199 -2.34 1.94 -1.31
N HIS A 200 -3.58 1.96 -1.75
CA HIS A 200 -4.23 3.14 -2.31
C HIS A 200 -5.29 3.70 -1.35
N TYR A 201 -5.43 3.10 -0.15
CA TYR A 201 -6.34 3.58 0.90
C TYR A 201 -5.59 4.50 1.85
N LEU A 202 -6.01 5.76 1.88
CA LEU A 202 -5.41 6.80 2.70
C LEU A 202 -5.55 6.51 4.20
N GLU A 203 -6.72 6.00 4.61
CA GLU A 203 -7.01 5.69 6.01
C GLU A 203 -6.09 4.60 6.56
N GLU A 204 -5.61 3.70 5.69
CA GLU A 204 -4.69 2.63 6.09
C GLU A 204 -3.29 3.14 6.31
N ALA A 205 -2.78 3.94 5.36
CA ALA A 205 -1.48 4.57 5.49
C ALA A 205 -1.45 5.52 6.70
N ASP A 206 -2.51 6.31 6.90
CA ASP A 206 -2.58 7.28 8.01
C ASP A 206 -2.66 6.60 9.38
N ARG A 207 -3.43 5.51 9.50
CA ARG A 207 -3.69 4.88 10.80
C ARG A 207 -2.61 3.90 11.23
N TYR A 208 -2.00 3.18 10.28
CA TYR A 208 -1.18 2.02 10.61
C TYR A 208 0.29 2.16 10.22
N ALA A 209 0.63 2.99 9.23
CA ALA A 209 2.01 3.18 8.82
C ALA A 209 2.74 4.15 9.75
N GLU A 210 3.97 3.79 10.11
CA GLU A 210 4.87 4.68 10.85
C GLU A 210 5.51 5.69 9.90
N ARG A 211 5.69 5.30 8.64
CA ARG A 211 6.25 6.12 7.57
C ARG A 211 5.50 5.87 6.27
N VAL A 212 5.17 6.95 5.57
CA VAL A 212 4.41 6.93 4.31
C VAL A 212 5.27 7.53 3.21
N MET A 213 5.51 6.73 2.17
CA MET A 213 6.16 7.16 0.95
C MET A 213 5.08 7.35 -0.12
N VAL A 214 4.76 8.61 -0.42
CA VAL A 214 3.75 8.96 -1.43
C VAL A 214 4.38 8.80 -2.81
N MET A 215 3.74 8.00 -3.66
CA MET A 215 4.15 7.71 -5.03
C MET A 215 3.15 8.28 -6.03
N ASP A 216 3.67 8.93 -7.08
CA ASP A 216 2.90 9.31 -8.28
C ASP A 216 3.80 9.10 -9.51
N ARG A 217 3.22 8.56 -10.59
CA ARG A 217 3.90 8.34 -11.88
C ARG A 217 5.31 7.73 -11.76
N GLY A 218 5.43 6.68 -10.94
CA GLY A 218 6.67 5.91 -10.79
C GLY A 218 7.73 6.57 -9.91
N ARG A 219 7.44 7.67 -9.23
CA ARG A 219 8.39 8.41 -8.37
C ARG A 219 7.84 8.56 -6.96
N VAL A 220 8.72 8.59 -5.97
CA VAL A 220 8.37 9.03 -4.62
C VAL A 220 8.39 10.55 -4.61
N ILE A 221 7.25 11.15 -4.28
CA ILE A 221 7.05 12.61 -4.27
C ILE A 221 7.04 13.19 -2.85
N ALA A 222 6.82 12.36 -1.83
CA ALA A 222 6.98 12.72 -0.43
C ALA A 222 7.28 11.48 0.42
N ASP A 223 8.00 11.66 1.53
CA ASP A 223 8.48 10.58 2.38
C ASP A 223 8.67 11.07 3.83
N ASP A 224 7.67 10.85 4.67
CA ASP A 224 7.72 11.15 6.11
C ASP A 224 6.61 10.37 6.84
N THR A 225 6.47 10.57 8.14
CA THR A 225 5.29 10.19 8.92
C THR A 225 4.04 10.87 8.36
N ALA A 226 2.88 10.20 8.43
CA ALA A 226 1.63 10.77 7.95
C ALA A 226 1.28 12.10 8.64
N MET A 227 1.62 12.24 9.94
CA MET A 227 1.46 13.48 10.71
C MET A 227 2.26 14.64 10.10
N ARG A 228 3.56 14.43 9.81
CA ARG A 228 4.41 15.50 9.26
C ARG A 228 4.04 15.85 7.82
N LEU A 229 3.71 14.85 7.00
CA LEU A 229 3.19 15.09 5.65
C LEU A 229 1.96 16.02 5.68
N LYS A 230 1.00 15.71 6.56
CA LYS A 230 -0.22 16.49 6.79
C LYS A 230 0.08 17.93 7.23
N ALA A 231 0.95 18.10 8.23
CA ALA A 231 1.29 19.41 8.79
C ALA A 231 2.08 20.30 7.81
N GLU A 232 3.04 19.73 7.09
CA GLU A 232 3.98 20.51 6.25
C GLU A 232 3.42 20.79 4.85
N LEU A 233 2.61 19.87 4.29
CA LEU A 233 2.21 19.93 2.87
C LEU A 233 0.76 20.35 2.63
N ALA A 234 -0.15 20.13 3.59
CA ALA A 234 -1.57 20.47 3.43
C ALA A 234 -2.01 21.58 4.39
N GLY A 235 -1.72 21.44 5.69
CA GLY A 235 -2.18 22.36 6.74
C GLY A 235 -3.66 22.19 7.10
N ASP A 236 -4.04 22.66 8.29
CA ASP A 236 -5.41 22.57 8.81
C ASP A 236 -6.34 23.56 8.11
N VAL A 237 -7.56 23.11 7.84
CA VAL A 237 -8.61 23.96 7.26
C VAL A 237 -9.46 24.52 8.40
N LEU A 238 -9.34 25.81 8.63
CA LEU A 238 -10.15 26.54 9.61
C LEU A 238 -11.33 27.21 8.91
N THR A 239 -12.53 27.02 9.43
CA THR A 239 -13.76 27.62 8.90
C THR A 239 -14.50 28.37 10.01
N PHE A 240 -14.77 29.65 9.77
CA PHE A 240 -15.49 30.56 10.66
C PHE A 240 -16.82 30.99 10.02
N GLY A 241 -17.94 30.74 10.69
CA GLY A 241 -19.28 31.11 10.24
C GLY A 241 -19.79 32.40 10.89
N PHE A 242 -20.41 33.26 10.07
CA PHE A 242 -20.90 34.57 10.48
C PHE A 242 -22.38 34.76 10.19
N ALA A 243 -23.01 35.65 10.95
CA ALA A 243 -24.40 36.03 10.81
C ALA A 243 -24.70 36.77 9.51
N THR A 244 -23.76 37.61 9.06
CA THR A 244 -23.95 38.48 7.90
C THR A 244 -22.77 38.40 6.92
N PRO A 245 -23.02 38.60 5.62
CA PRO A 245 -21.98 38.81 4.60
C PRO A 245 -20.98 39.91 4.93
N ALA A 246 -21.42 40.97 5.61
CA ALA A 246 -20.59 42.12 5.97
C ALA A 246 -19.57 41.75 7.04
N ASP A 247 -20.01 41.02 8.08
CA ASP A 247 -19.12 40.53 9.14
C ASP A 247 -18.08 39.56 8.58
N ALA A 248 -18.49 38.65 7.68
CA ALA A 248 -17.56 37.74 7.01
C ALA A 248 -16.52 38.50 6.15
N ALA A 249 -16.90 39.57 5.46
CA ALA A 249 -15.97 40.38 4.68
C ALA A 249 -14.95 41.12 5.57
N ALA A 250 -15.40 41.66 6.71
CA ALA A 250 -14.51 42.27 7.70
C ALA A 250 -13.57 41.22 8.34
N ALA A 251 -14.09 40.02 8.62
CA ALA A 251 -13.35 38.92 9.21
C ALA A 251 -12.17 38.44 8.36
N VAL A 252 -12.29 38.48 7.02
CA VAL A 252 -11.16 38.15 6.12
C VAL A 252 -9.93 38.99 6.47
N THR A 253 -10.11 40.30 6.70
CA THR A 253 -8.99 41.21 7.01
C THR A 253 -8.34 40.86 8.35
N VAL A 254 -9.16 40.51 9.35
CA VAL A 254 -8.67 40.14 10.69
C VAL A 254 -7.89 38.82 10.64
N VAL A 255 -8.45 37.79 10.02
CA VAL A 255 -7.80 36.47 9.92
C VAL A 255 -6.55 36.55 9.04
N GLN A 256 -6.56 37.34 7.96
CA GLN A 256 -5.41 37.53 7.09
C GLN A 256 -4.24 38.21 7.82
N GLY A 257 -4.49 39.00 8.87
CA GLY A 257 -3.45 39.59 9.71
C GLY A 257 -2.76 38.59 10.66
N LEU A 258 -3.28 37.37 10.79
CA LEU A 258 -2.75 36.33 11.68
C LEU A 258 -1.99 35.23 10.95
N THR A 259 -2.00 35.23 9.62
CA THR A 259 -1.42 34.17 8.80
C THR A 259 -1.00 34.70 7.43
N ASP A 260 0.12 34.20 6.92
CA ASP A 260 0.60 34.50 5.58
C ASP A 260 -0.15 33.71 4.49
N ARG A 261 -1.09 32.84 4.89
CA ARG A 261 -1.90 32.03 3.98
C ARG A 261 -3.11 32.80 3.49
N GLU A 262 -3.51 32.54 2.25
CA GLU A 262 -4.65 33.20 1.63
C GLU A 262 -5.94 32.86 2.38
N VAL A 263 -6.64 33.88 2.86
CA VAL A 263 -7.94 33.74 3.50
C VAL A 263 -9.03 33.95 2.46
N ARG A 264 -9.87 32.94 2.28
CA ARG A 264 -10.96 32.97 1.29
C ARG A 264 -12.31 33.07 1.97
N ARG A 265 -13.22 33.78 1.30
CA ARG A 265 -14.63 33.80 1.68
C ARG A 265 -15.38 32.78 0.84
N THR A 266 -16.18 31.94 1.49
CA THR A 266 -16.98 30.90 0.84
C THR A 266 -18.45 31.13 1.18
N ALA A 267 -19.32 31.07 0.17
CA ALA A 267 -20.76 31.07 0.40
C ALA A 267 -21.21 29.64 0.72
N GLY A 268 -21.92 29.43 1.82
CA GLY A 268 -22.52 28.13 2.12
C GLY A 268 -23.71 27.84 1.21
N GLU A 269 -23.85 26.58 0.76
CA GLU A 269 -25.12 26.09 0.23
C GLU A 269 -26.14 26.07 1.38
N ALA A 270 -27.25 26.78 1.21
CA ALA A 270 -28.27 26.94 2.25
C ALA A 270 -28.98 25.60 2.51
N ALA A 271 -28.45 24.81 3.44
CA ALA A 271 -29.16 23.69 4.02
C ALA A 271 -30.13 24.22 5.09
N SER A 272 -31.37 24.50 4.67
CA SER A 272 -32.52 24.97 5.46
C SER A 272 -32.56 26.46 5.86
N ASP A 273 -33.80 26.96 6.00
CA ASP A 273 -34.30 28.35 6.05
C ASP A 273 -33.74 29.29 7.16
N ASP A 274 -32.56 29.03 7.72
CA ASP A 274 -31.95 29.91 8.73
C ASP A 274 -30.69 30.59 8.19
N ALA A 275 -30.81 31.90 7.94
CA ALA A 275 -29.80 32.91 7.61
C ALA A 275 -28.52 32.42 6.90
N ALA A 276 -28.37 32.78 5.62
CA ALA A 276 -27.17 32.61 4.78
C ALA A 276 -25.85 32.58 5.58
N GLN A 277 -25.38 31.37 5.92
CA GLN A 277 -24.14 31.17 6.65
C GLN A 277 -22.99 31.51 5.69
N THR A 278 -22.45 32.71 5.85
CA THR A 278 -21.26 33.11 5.11
C THR A 278 -20.05 32.64 5.88
N PHE A 279 -19.13 31.96 5.20
CA PHE A 279 -17.95 31.37 5.82
C PHE A 279 -16.68 32.11 5.40
N VAL A 280 -15.74 32.16 6.32
CA VAL A 280 -14.33 32.49 6.05
C VAL A 280 -13.53 31.23 6.27
N THR A 281 -12.78 30.82 5.25
CA THR A 281 -11.95 29.62 5.26
C THR A 281 -10.48 30.01 5.07
N VAL A 282 -9.60 29.42 5.87
CA VAL A 282 -8.16 29.54 5.72
C VAL A 282 -7.51 28.18 5.91
N THR A 283 -6.55 27.86 5.05
CA THR A 283 -5.69 26.69 5.21
C THR A 283 -4.37 27.14 5.79
N ALA A 284 -4.02 26.67 6.98
CA ALA A 284 -2.80 27.09 7.67
C ALA A 284 -2.13 25.92 8.40
N PRO A 285 -0.77 25.89 8.46
CA PRO A 285 -0.09 25.01 9.40
C PRO A 285 -0.48 25.40 10.84
N GLU A 286 -0.52 24.42 11.75
CA GLU A 286 -0.84 24.64 13.18
C GLU A 286 -2.20 25.33 13.41
N GLY A 287 -3.23 24.85 12.73
CA GLY A 287 -4.59 25.37 12.85
C GLY A 287 -5.17 25.22 14.24
N ASP A 288 -4.73 24.23 15.01
CA ASP A 288 -5.06 24.07 16.44
C ASP A 288 -4.59 25.24 17.31
N ALA A 289 -3.47 25.89 16.96
CA ALA A 289 -3.00 27.12 17.59
C ALA A 289 -3.65 28.37 17.00
N LEU A 290 -3.84 28.42 15.68
CA LEU A 290 -4.43 29.57 14.99
C LEU A 290 -5.93 29.73 15.30
N LEU A 291 -6.69 28.64 15.41
CA LEU A 291 -8.13 28.66 15.66
C LEU A 291 -8.52 29.48 16.91
N PRO A 292 -7.99 29.20 18.11
CA PRO A 292 -8.32 30.00 19.30
C PRO A 292 -7.81 31.44 19.21
N ALA A 293 -6.69 31.69 18.51
CA ALA A 293 -6.18 33.05 18.30
C ALA A 293 -7.09 33.87 17.37
N ALA A 294 -7.56 33.27 16.28
CA ALA A 294 -8.48 33.87 15.33
C ALA A 294 -9.84 34.16 15.98
N VAL A 295 -10.40 33.23 16.76
CA VAL A 295 -11.67 33.48 17.49
C VAL A 295 -11.55 34.68 18.42
N ARG A 296 -10.46 34.80 19.20
CA ARG A 296 -10.24 35.94 20.10
C ARG A 296 -10.06 37.26 19.34
N ALA A 297 -9.34 37.25 18.21
CA ALA A 297 -9.12 38.43 17.41
C ALA A 297 -10.43 38.93 16.74
N LEU A 298 -11.25 38.00 16.26
CA LEU A 298 -12.57 38.29 15.69
C LEU A 298 -13.52 38.87 16.74
N ASP A 299 -13.56 38.28 17.93
CA ASP A 299 -14.36 38.78 19.05
C ASP A 299 -13.92 40.19 19.50
N ALA A 300 -12.60 40.43 19.61
CA ALA A 300 -12.05 41.75 19.91
C ALA A 300 -12.36 42.82 18.85
N ALA A 301 -12.56 42.41 17.59
CA ALA A 301 -13.01 43.27 16.50
C ALA A 301 -14.53 43.48 16.47
N GLY A 302 -15.28 42.89 17.41
CA GLY A 302 -16.75 42.95 17.45
C GLY A 302 -17.44 42.05 16.42
N LEU A 303 -16.72 41.11 15.82
CA LEU A 303 -17.23 40.20 14.81
C LEU A 303 -17.70 38.90 15.48
N GLY A 304 -19.01 38.77 15.66
CA GLY A 304 -19.61 37.60 16.31
C GLY A 304 -19.47 36.31 15.49
N VAL A 305 -18.52 35.46 15.88
CA VAL A 305 -18.33 34.12 15.30
C VAL A 305 -19.43 33.19 15.80
N ARG A 306 -20.29 32.69 14.89
CA ARG A 306 -21.36 31.75 15.23
C ARG A 306 -20.88 30.31 15.31
N THR A 307 -20.00 29.94 14.38
CA THR A 307 -19.39 28.62 14.30
C THR A 307 -17.92 28.77 14.00
N ALA A 308 -17.10 27.92 14.61
CA ALA A 308 -15.67 27.85 14.37
C ALA A 308 -15.28 26.38 14.35
N ASN A 309 -14.82 25.89 13.21
CA ASN A 309 -14.43 24.49 13.03
C ASN A 309 -13.00 24.45 12.50
N GLY A 310 -12.16 23.59 13.08
CA GLY A 310 -10.87 23.21 12.53
C GLY A 310 -10.95 21.77 12.06
N VAL A 311 -10.66 21.54 10.78
CA VAL A 311 -10.56 20.19 10.22
C VAL A 311 -9.09 19.93 9.92
N PRO A 312 -8.46 18.93 10.57
CA PRO A 312 -7.09 18.57 10.24
C PRO A 312 -7.04 18.01 8.81
N PRO A 313 -5.94 18.21 8.08
CA PRO A 313 -5.82 17.72 6.73
C PRO A 313 -5.79 16.20 6.70
N THR A 314 -6.06 15.65 5.54
CA THR A 314 -5.96 14.23 5.23
C THR A 314 -4.73 13.97 4.36
N LEU A 315 -4.37 12.70 4.19
CA LEU A 315 -3.37 12.33 3.17
C LEU A 315 -3.87 12.59 1.74
N ASP A 316 -5.18 12.75 1.51
CA ASP A 316 -5.70 13.17 0.20
C ASP A 316 -5.34 14.63 -0.08
N ASP A 317 -5.44 15.49 0.94
CA ASP A 317 -5.06 16.91 0.84
C ASP A 317 -3.56 17.06 0.58
N VAL A 318 -2.74 16.20 1.19
CA VAL A 318 -1.30 16.11 0.89
C VAL A 318 -1.08 15.72 -0.57
N PHE A 319 -1.78 14.71 -1.07
CA PHE A 319 -1.65 14.27 -2.46
C PHE A 319 -2.12 15.36 -3.44
N LEU A 320 -3.21 16.05 -3.14
CA LEU A 320 -3.74 17.18 -3.89
C LEU A 320 -2.75 18.35 -3.92
N ALA A 321 -2.14 18.69 -2.78
CA ALA A 321 -1.14 19.75 -2.71
C ALA A 321 0.10 19.46 -3.56
N LEU A 322 0.53 18.18 -3.62
CA LEU A 322 1.70 17.77 -4.39
C LEU A 322 1.43 17.60 -5.89
N THR A 323 0.23 17.14 -6.27
CA THR A 323 -0.05 16.70 -7.65
C THR A 323 -1.08 17.55 -8.38
N GLY A 324 -1.84 18.39 -7.66
CA GLY A 324 -2.94 19.19 -8.19
C GLY A 324 -4.22 18.40 -8.47
N ARG A 325 -4.28 17.11 -8.10
CA ARG A 325 -5.45 16.22 -8.23
C ARG A 325 -5.60 15.36 -6.98
N THR A 326 -6.82 14.94 -6.66
CA THR A 326 -7.04 13.99 -5.55
C THR A 326 -6.56 12.59 -5.90
N LEU A 327 -6.35 11.74 -4.91
CA LEU A 327 -5.94 10.35 -5.15
C LEU A 327 -7.00 9.56 -5.91
N ARG A 328 -8.29 9.87 -5.66
CA ARG A 328 -9.44 9.26 -6.32
C ARG A 328 -9.48 9.60 -7.81
N GLU A 329 -9.37 10.89 -8.15
CA GLU A 329 -9.32 11.35 -9.54
C GLU A 329 -8.11 10.79 -10.29
N ALA A 330 -6.96 10.71 -9.61
CA ALA A 330 -5.76 10.14 -10.19
C ALA A 330 -5.91 8.64 -10.53
N GLY A 331 -6.69 7.90 -9.73
CA GLY A 331 -7.00 6.49 -10.00
C GLY A 331 -8.01 6.26 -11.13
N GLU A 332 -8.95 7.20 -11.34
CA GLU A 332 -10.00 7.10 -12.37
C GLU A 332 -9.51 7.59 -13.75
N GLY A 333 -8.68 8.64 -13.79
CA GLY A 333 -8.21 9.27 -15.04
C GLY A 333 -7.25 8.43 -15.89
N GLU A 334 -6.76 7.30 -15.37
CA GLU A 334 -5.87 6.37 -16.11
C GLU A 334 -6.62 5.11 -16.59
N GLY A 335 -7.91 4.93 -16.23
CA GLY A 335 -8.72 3.76 -16.59
C GLY A 335 -9.43 3.82 -17.95
N GLU A 336 -9.56 5.00 -18.57
CA GLU A 336 -10.26 5.17 -19.86
C GLU A 336 -9.34 5.17 -21.09
N GLY A 337 -8.04 4.91 -20.91
CA GLY A 337 -7.10 4.79 -22.02
C GLY A 337 -5.98 3.80 -21.72
N GLU A 338 -6.02 2.67 -22.42
CA GLU A 338 -5.00 1.60 -22.44
C GLU A 338 -5.26 0.45 -21.44
N GLY A 339 -5.71 -0.69 -21.99
CA GLY A 339 -5.91 -1.92 -21.26
C GLY A 339 -4.66 -2.41 -20.54
N GLU A 340 -4.88 -2.81 -19.30
CA GLU A 340 -3.98 -3.48 -18.37
C GLU A 340 -3.11 -4.56 -19.08
N PRO A 341 -1.76 -4.51 -18.99
CA PRO A 341 -0.90 -5.50 -19.63
C PRO A 341 -0.65 -6.75 -18.76
N ASP A 342 -1.43 -6.99 -17.69
CA ASP A 342 -1.11 -8.02 -16.69
C ASP A 342 -1.36 -9.48 -17.15
N ASP A 343 -1.89 -9.68 -18.37
CA ASP A 343 -2.16 -11.03 -18.90
C ASP A 343 -1.12 -11.54 -19.92
N ALA A 344 -0.21 -10.69 -20.41
CA ALA A 344 0.72 -11.08 -21.48
C ALA A 344 1.92 -11.94 -21.00
N ALA A 345 2.34 -11.79 -19.74
CA ALA A 345 3.51 -12.51 -19.21
C ALA A 345 3.20 -13.96 -18.76
N ALA A 346 1.92 -14.28 -18.53
CA ALA A 346 1.49 -15.64 -18.19
C ALA A 346 1.28 -16.52 -19.44
N ALA A 347 0.95 -15.91 -20.59
CA ALA A 347 0.68 -16.64 -21.82
C ALA A 347 1.93 -17.16 -22.54
N GLU A 348 3.10 -16.52 -22.38
CA GLU A 348 4.33 -16.97 -23.05
C GLU A 348 5.00 -18.18 -22.36
N LYS A 349 4.66 -18.51 -21.10
CA LYS A 349 5.24 -19.68 -20.40
C LYS A 349 4.42 -20.96 -20.52
N SER A 350 3.15 -20.89 -20.95
CA SER A 350 2.32 -22.08 -21.15
C SER A 350 2.49 -22.72 -22.53
N ALA A 351 2.93 -21.95 -23.53
CA ALA A 351 3.20 -22.47 -24.88
C ALA A 351 4.49 -23.31 -24.95
N ASP A 352 5.56 -22.88 -24.25
CA ASP A 352 6.85 -23.58 -24.27
C ASP A 352 6.86 -24.89 -23.46
N ALA A 353 5.96 -25.03 -22.48
CA ALA A 353 5.80 -26.27 -21.71
C ALA A 353 4.97 -27.35 -22.46
N ALA A 354 4.14 -26.94 -23.42
CA ALA A 354 3.28 -27.86 -24.18
C ALA A 354 4.03 -28.49 -25.38
N ASP A 355 4.99 -27.80 -25.99
CA ASP A 355 5.75 -28.33 -27.14
C ASP A 355 6.89 -29.28 -26.71
N ALA A 356 7.36 -29.17 -25.46
CA ALA A 356 8.37 -30.08 -24.89
C ALA A 356 7.80 -31.46 -24.48
N ALA A 357 6.49 -31.58 -24.26
CA ALA A 357 5.84 -32.83 -23.86
C ALA A 357 5.37 -33.70 -25.06
N SER A 358 5.42 -33.18 -26.29
CA SER A 358 4.90 -33.86 -27.49
C SER A 358 5.96 -34.67 -28.28
N ARG A 359 7.25 -34.69 -27.86
CA ARG A 359 8.33 -35.33 -28.65
C ARG A 359 8.97 -36.57 -28.05
N THR A 360 8.36 -37.21 -27.05
CA THR A 360 8.86 -38.48 -26.51
C THR A 360 7.73 -39.47 -26.28
N THR A 361 7.20 -40.05 -27.37
CA THR A 361 6.62 -41.40 -27.40
C THR A 361 6.32 -41.80 -28.85
N GLU A 362 7.28 -42.44 -29.53
CA GLU A 362 7.00 -43.34 -30.65
C GLU A 362 7.28 -44.77 -30.19
N PRO A 363 6.31 -45.71 -30.27
CA PRO A 363 6.58 -47.12 -30.02
C PRO A 363 6.97 -47.82 -31.34
N ALA A 364 8.12 -48.50 -31.32
CA ALA A 364 8.52 -49.43 -32.35
C ALA A 364 7.54 -50.62 -32.41
N THR A 365 6.89 -50.81 -33.56
CA THR A 365 6.06 -51.97 -33.86
C THR A 365 6.91 -53.03 -34.56
N GLU A 366 7.29 -54.07 -33.82
CA GLU A 366 7.97 -55.24 -34.36
C GLU A 366 6.91 -56.24 -34.87
N LYS A 367 6.93 -56.49 -36.19
CA LYS A 367 6.05 -57.44 -36.88
C LYS A 367 6.60 -58.86 -36.72
N THR A 368 5.91 -59.68 -35.94
CA THR A 368 6.09 -61.15 -35.98
C THR A 368 5.32 -61.71 -37.17
N GLY A 369 6.05 -62.05 -38.24
CA GLY A 369 5.53 -62.85 -39.36
C GLY A 369 6.01 -64.29 -39.23
N ALA A 370 5.08 -65.22 -39.03
CA ALA A 370 5.34 -66.64 -39.17
C ALA A 370 5.30 -67.02 -40.66
N ASN A 371 6.37 -67.64 -41.18
CA ASN A 371 6.25 -68.61 -42.28
C ASN A 371 7.51 -69.50 -42.42
N ARG A 372 7.46 -70.69 -41.81
CA ARG A 372 7.93 -72.02 -42.25
C ARG A 372 8.38 -72.89 -41.09
#